data_AF-A0A2D9C8U0-F1
#
_entry.id   AF-A0A2D9C8U0-F1
#
_cell.length_a   1.000
_cell.length_b   1.000
_cell.length_c   1.000
_cell.angle_alpha   90.00
_cell.angle_beta   90.00
_cell.angle_gamma   90.00
#
_symmetry.space_group_name_H-M   'P 1'
#
loop_
_entity.id
_entity.type
_entity.pdbx_description
1 polymer ?
#
loop_
_entity_poly.entity_id
_entity_poly.type
_entity_poly.pdbx_seq_one_letter_code
_entity_poly.pdbx_strand_id
1 'polypeptide(L)' 'MLMVDDISPDGIKIVTNWGAMHVGASVFIPCLNTQVAKEQVVKLFKRKKWQVKTKIAIENGKLGIRIWRTI' A
#
# COMPACT_ATOMS: atom_id res chain seq x y z
N MET A 1 -2.85 -9.29 17.53
CA MET A 1 -1.73 -9.93 16.81
C MET A 1 -1.43 -9.07 15.59
N LEU A 2 -0.27 -8.42 15.57
CA LEU A 2 0.18 -7.60 14.44
C LEU A 2 0.40 -8.53 13.25
N MET A 3 -0.37 -8.36 12.17
CA MET A 3 -0.07 -9.07 10.93
C MET A 3 1.15 -8.41 10.30
N VAL A 4 2.06 -9.21 9.75
CA VAL A 4 3.39 -8.78 9.25
C VAL A 4 3.34 -7.77 8.09
N ASP A 5 2.13 -7.38 7.70
CA ASP A 5 1.79 -6.62 6.51
C ASP A 5 1.12 -5.26 6.83
N ASP A 6 1.22 -4.79 8.07
CA ASP A 6 0.74 -3.46 8.43
C ASP A 6 1.67 -2.38 7.87
N ILE A 7 1.09 -1.32 7.28
CA ILE A 7 1.84 -0.12 6.88
C ILE A 7 1.46 1.05 7.79
N SER A 8 2.40 1.94 8.05
CA SER A 8 2.19 3.11 8.90
C SER A 8 2.99 4.29 8.35
N PRO A 9 2.51 4.92 7.26
CA PRO A 9 3.21 6.03 6.64
C PRO A 9 3.13 7.34 7.45
N ASP A 10 2.02 7.57 8.14
CA ASP A 10 1.75 8.80 8.90
C ASP A 10 1.72 8.58 10.41
N GLY A 11 2.29 7.48 10.89
CA GLY A 11 2.15 7.02 12.28
C GLY A 11 0.79 6.38 12.58
N ILE A 12 -0.17 6.47 11.66
CA ILE A 12 -1.44 5.73 11.70
C ILE A 12 -1.22 4.35 11.08
N LYS A 13 -1.58 3.30 11.82
CA LYS A 13 -1.52 1.92 11.31
C LYS A 13 -2.66 1.66 10.33
N ILE A 14 -2.31 1.27 9.12
CA ILE A 14 -3.23 0.88 8.06
C ILE A 14 -3.12 -0.62 7.90
N VAL A 15 -4.15 -1.31 8.38
CA VAL A 15 -4.26 -2.77 8.32
C VAL A 15 -5.05 -3.10 7.05
N THR A 16 -4.38 -3.66 6.05
CA THR A 16 -5.03 -4.14 4.82
C THR A 16 -4.86 -5.64 4.70
N ASN A 17 -5.91 -6.36 4.33
CA ASN A 17 -5.79 -7.78 4.04
C ASN A 17 -5.19 -7.99 2.64
N TRP A 18 -3.86 -7.92 2.55
CA TRP A 18 -3.12 -8.13 1.31
C TRP A 18 -3.25 -9.57 0.77
N GLY A 19 -3.54 -10.54 1.63
CA GLY A 19 -3.79 -11.93 1.22
C GLY A 19 -5.04 -12.09 0.35
N ALA A 20 -6.07 -11.27 0.59
CA ALA A 20 -7.27 -11.20 -0.24
C ALA A 20 -7.09 -10.35 -1.51
N MET A 21 -5.95 -9.69 -1.68
CA MET A 21 -5.69 -8.84 -2.83
C MET A 21 -5.26 -9.68 -4.03
N HIS A 22 -6.20 -9.98 -4.93
CA HIS A 22 -5.94 -10.73 -6.16
C HIS A 22 -5.10 -9.95 -7.18
N VAL A 23 -4.50 -10.65 -8.14
CA VAL A 23 -3.80 -10.02 -9.27
C VAL A 23 -4.80 -9.16 -10.06
N GLY A 24 -4.45 -7.91 -10.35
CA GLY A 24 -5.34 -6.92 -10.95
C GLY A 24 -6.13 -6.08 -9.94
N ALA A 25 -6.13 -6.45 -8.65
CA ALA A 25 -6.74 -5.63 -7.63
C ALA A 25 -5.94 -4.34 -7.40
N SER A 26 -6.65 -3.27 -7.04
CA SER A 26 -6.08 -1.98 -6.68
C SER A 26 -6.59 -1.52 -5.34
N VAL A 27 -5.72 -0.96 -4.51
CA VAL A 27 -6.10 -0.30 -3.26
C VAL A 27 -5.61 1.14 -3.30
N PHE A 28 -6.46 2.06 -2.85
CA PHE A 28 -6.08 3.45 -2.63
C PHE A 28 -5.95 3.68 -1.13
N ILE A 29 -4.80 4.24 -0.74
CA ILE A 29 -4.47 4.51 0.65
C ILE A 29 -4.24 6.02 0.78
N PRO A 30 -5.15 6.76 1.44
CA PRO A 30 -4.95 8.17 1.72
C PRO A 30 -3.86 8.29 2.79
N CYS A 31 -2.78 8.99 2.45
CA CYS A 31 -1.62 9.16 3.33
C CYS A 31 -0.88 10.42 2.90
N LEU A 32 -0.44 11.23 3.86
CA LEU A 32 0.33 12.46 3.56
C LEU A 32 1.75 12.08 3.17
N ASN A 33 2.36 11.15 3.92
CA ASN A 33 3.70 10.64 3.68
C ASN A 33 3.74 9.54 2.61
N THR A 34 3.41 9.90 1.37
CA THR A 34 3.38 8.98 0.21
C THR A 34 4.73 8.31 -0.09
N GLN A 35 5.86 8.97 0.21
CA GLN A 35 7.20 8.39 0.06
C GLN A 35 7.41 7.21 1.01
N VAL A 36 7.14 7.41 2.31
CA VAL A 36 7.22 6.37 3.33
C VAL A 36 6.25 5.24 3.03
N ALA A 37 5.02 5.59 2.61
CA ALA A 37 4.02 4.60 2.20
C ALA A 37 4.54 3.71 1.06
N LYS A 38 5.12 4.33 0.02
CA LYS A 38 5.70 3.61 -1.11
C LYS A 38 6.82 2.67 -0.67
N GLU A 39 7.74 3.13 0.17
CA GLU A 39 8.84 2.30 0.66
C GLU A 39 8.37 1.11 1.50
N GLN A 40 7.42 1.33 2.42
CA GLN A 40 6.84 0.28 3.24
C GLN A 40 6.12 -0.77 2.39
N VAL A 41 5.30 -0.30 1.46
CA VAL A 41 4.61 -1.14 0.46
C VAL A 41 5.64 -1.94 -0.32
N VAL A 42 6.63 -1.32 -0.95
CA VAL A 42 7.67 -2.03 -1.72
C VAL A 42 8.39 -3.08 -0.87
N LYS A 43 8.74 -2.78 0.39
CA LYS A 43 9.37 -3.75 1.31
C LYS A 43 8.46 -4.93 1.64
N LEU A 44 7.18 -4.69 1.86
CA LEU A 44 6.17 -5.71 2.16
C LEU A 44 5.95 -6.64 0.96
N PHE A 45 5.74 -6.06 -0.21
CA PHE A 45 5.53 -6.82 -1.45
C PHE A 45 6.79 -7.56 -1.91
N LYS A 46 8.00 -6.98 -1.71
CA LYS A 46 9.27 -7.67 -1.95
C LYS A 46 9.41 -8.93 -1.08
N ARG A 47 8.97 -8.87 0.18
CA ARG A 47 8.94 -10.06 1.07
C ARG A 47 7.97 -11.13 0.58
N LYS A 48 6.81 -10.74 0.04
CA LYS A 48 5.84 -11.66 -0.57
C LYS A 48 6.20 -12.13 -1.98
N LYS A 49 7.30 -11.62 -2.57
CA LYS A 49 7.70 -11.86 -3.98
C LYS A 49 6.62 -11.47 -5.00
N TRP A 50 5.82 -10.46 -4.69
CA TRP A 50 4.76 -9.96 -5.58
C TRP A 50 5.24 -8.70 -6.31
N GLN A 51 4.77 -8.49 -7.54
CA GLN A 51 5.01 -7.26 -8.27
C GLN A 51 3.84 -6.30 -8.06
N VAL A 52 4.19 -5.06 -7.71
CA VAL A 52 3.22 -3.99 -7.54
C VAL A 52 3.62 -2.75 -8.31
N LYS A 53 2.60 -2.06 -8.79
CA LYS A 53 2.72 -0.71 -9.32
C LYS A 53 2.17 0.25 -8.27
N THR A 54 2.93 1.29 -7.95
CA THR A 54 2.49 2.35 -7.04
C THR A 54 2.42 3.66 -7.81
N LYS A 55 1.35 4.44 -7.60
CA LYS A 55 1.20 5.77 -8.17
C LYS A 55 0.64 6.70 -7.11
N ILE A 56 1.27 7.85 -6.95
CA ILE A 56 0.77 8.91 -6.07
C ILE A 56 -0.40 9.58 -6.81
N ALA A 57 -1.52 9.70 -6.12
CA ALA A 57 -2.73 10.29 -6.67
C ALA A 57 -3.46 11.07 -5.59
N ILE A 58 -4.19 12.11 -6.01
CA ILE A 58 -5.08 12.87 -5.15
C ILE A 58 -6.50 12.49 -5.57
N GLU A 59 -7.21 11.74 -4.73
CA GLU A 59 -8.61 11.36 -4.97
C GLU A 59 -9.50 12.07 -3.94
N ASN A 60 -10.58 12.71 -4.41
CA ASN A 60 -11.54 13.44 -3.56
C ASN A 60 -10.88 14.45 -2.60
N GLY A 61 -9.84 15.17 -3.07
CA GLY A 61 -9.10 16.13 -2.25
C GLY A 61 -8.18 15.52 -1.19
N LYS A 62 -8.01 14.19 -1.19
CA LYS A 62 -7.13 13.47 -0.26
C LYS A 62 -5.90 12.99 -1.02
N LEU A 63 -4.73 13.45 -0.59
CA LEU A 63 -3.45 12.98 -1.08
C LEU A 63 -3.23 11.54 -0.60
N GLY A 64 -2.76 10.68 -1.50
CA GLY A 64 -2.54 9.28 -1.17
C GLY A 64 -1.73 8.55 -2.23
N ILE A 65 -1.61 7.24 -2.01
CA ILE A 65 -0.94 6.32 -2.90
C ILE A 65 -1.92 5.23 -3.35
N ARG A 66 -1.94 5.00 -4.65
CA ARG A 66 -2.68 3.89 -5.26
C ARG A 66 -1.71 2.78 -5.60
N ILE A 67 -2.08 1.57 -5.22
CA ILE A 67 -1.24 0.38 -5.30
C ILE A 67 -2.01 -0.65 -6.11
N TRP A 68 -1.41 -1.12 -7.20
CA TRP A 68 -1.94 -2.20 -8.02
C TRP A 68 -1.06 -3.41 -7.88
N ARG A 69 -1.67 -4.58 -7.72
CA ARG A 69 -0.96 -5.85 -7.81
C ARG A 69 -0.95 -6.31 -9.26
N THR A 70 0.25 -6.43 -9.83
CA THR A 70 0.41 -6.87 -11.23
C THR A 70 0.77 -8.34 -11.35
N ILE A 71 1.49 -8.93 -10.38
CA ILE A 71 1.87 -10.35 -10.33
C ILE A 71 1.88 -10.82 -8.87
#